data_AF-A0AAD7HM90-F1
#
_entry.id   AF-A0AAD7HM90-F1
#
_cell.length_a   1.000
_cell.length_b   1.000
_cell.length_c   1.000
_cell.angle_alpha   90.00
_cell.angle_beta   90.00
_cell.angle_gamma   90.00
#
_symmetry.space_group_name_H-M   'P 1'
#
loop_
_entity.id
_entity.type
_entity.pdbx_description
1 polymer ?
#
loop_
_entity_poly.entity_id
_entity_poly.type
_entity_poly.pdbx_seq_one_letter_code
_entity_poly.pdbx_strand_id
1 'polypeptide(L)' 'YTEARHRALCAANKRPFASQDDVWYQMEVELLRPGTITPSSKVVERDVGLLYTEYAKVIRWYFEVSTRASFLN' A
#
# COMPACT_ATOMS: atom_id res chain seq x y z
N TYR A 1 13.20 -20.35 1.58
CA TYR A 1 12.35 -19.17 1.36
C TYR A 1 10.91 -19.55 1.72
N THR A 2 10.18 -18.75 2.50
CA THR A 2 8.74 -18.98 2.77
C THR A 2 7.97 -17.67 2.55
N GLU A 3 6.80 -17.73 1.91
CA GLU A 3 6.00 -16.52 1.65
C GLU A 3 5.70 -15.73 2.93
N ALA A 4 5.43 -16.42 4.04
CA ALA A 4 5.12 -15.79 5.33
C ALA A 4 6.28 -14.92 5.85
N ARG A 5 7.52 -15.41 5.72
CA ARG A 5 8.72 -14.69 6.18
C ARG A 5 9.02 -13.49 5.27
N HIS A 6 8.80 -13.61 3.96
CA HIS A 6 8.95 -12.51 3.02
C HIS A 6 7.90 -11.41 3.24
N ARG A 7 6.62 -11.78 3.44
CA ARG A 7 5.56 -10.81 3.77
C ARG A 7 5.86 -10.06 5.07
N ALA A 8 6.35 -10.76 6.10
CA ALA A 8 6.76 -10.15 7.36
C ALA A 8 7.94 -9.17 7.17
N LEU A 9 8.91 -9.53 6.32
CA LEU A 9 10.06 -8.67 6.02
C LEU A 9 9.64 -7.41 5.24
N CYS A 10 8.76 -7.53 4.24
CA CYS A 10 8.26 -6.37 3.49
C CYS A 10 7.43 -5.42 4.35
N ALA A 11 6.55 -5.96 5.21
CA ALA A 11 5.75 -5.17 6.14
C ALA A 11 6.61 -4.44 7.20
N ALA A 12 7.65 -5.10 7.72
CA ALA A 12 8.56 -4.52 8.71
C ALA A 12 9.48 -3.44 8.13
N ASN A 13 9.86 -3.55 6.86
CA ASN A 13 10.90 -2.70 6.27
C ASN A 13 10.41 -1.34 5.76
N LYS A 14 9.11 -1.00 5.86
CA LYS A 14 8.52 0.25 5.29
C LYS A 14 9.16 0.60 3.95
N ARG A 15 9.27 -0.41 3.06
CA ARG A 15 10.16 -0.27 1.91
C ARG A 15 9.70 0.93 1.07
N PRO A 16 10.63 1.85 0.72
CA PRO A 16 10.27 3.01 -0.09
C PRO A 16 9.74 2.56 -1.45
N PHE A 17 8.90 3.37 -2.09
CA PHE A 17 8.36 3.05 -3.41
C PHE A 17 9.46 2.72 -4.44
N ALA A 18 10.63 3.36 -4.30
CA ALA A 18 11.83 3.09 -5.09
C ALA A 18 12.28 1.62 -5.06
N SER A 19 11.91 0.84 -4.04
CA SER A 19 12.22 -0.59 -3.96
C SER A 19 11.61 -1.42 -5.09
N GLN A 20 10.55 -0.94 -5.76
CA GLN A 20 9.96 -1.64 -6.90
C GLN A 20 10.88 -1.65 -8.12
N ASP A 21 11.77 -0.67 -8.22
CA ASP A 21 12.74 -0.55 -9.31
C ASP A 21 14.08 -1.22 -8.96
N ASP A 22 14.21 -1.80 -7.76
CA ASP A 22 15.41 -2.52 -7.34
C ASP A 22 15.49 -3.91 -8.02
N VAL A 23 16.64 -4.21 -8.61
CA VAL A 23 16.84 -5.45 -9.36
C VAL A 23 16.71 -6.70 -8.48
N TRP A 24 17.13 -6.63 -7.21
CA TRP A 24 17.04 -7.77 -6.31
C TRP A 24 15.60 -8.01 -5.86
N TYR A 25 14.83 -6.94 -5.69
CA TYR A 25 13.39 -7.04 -5.46
C TYR A 25 12.68 -7.67 -6.66
N GLN A 26 13.00 -7.26 -7.89
CA GLN A 26 12.41 -7.84 -9.09
C GLN A 26 12.79 -9.31 -9.28
N MET A 27 14.06 -9.67 -9.02
CA MET A 27 14.51 -11.06 -9.03
C MET A 27 13.82 -11.89 -7.94
N GLU A 28 13.63 -11.32 -6.76
CA GLU A 28 12.85 -11.96 -5.69
C GLU A 28 11.41 -12.16 -6.16
N VAL A 29 10.73 -11.15 -6.69
CA VAL A 29 9.35 -11.31 -7.21
C VAL A 29 9.27 -12.41 -8.27
N GLU A 30 10.18 -12.45 -9.24
CA GLU A 30 10.20 -13.47 -10.30
C GLU A 30 10.44 -14.88 -9.73
N LEU A 31 11.34 -15.04 -8.77
CA LEU A 31 11.59 -16.33 -8.11
C LEU A 31 10.34 -16.88 -7.42
N LEU A 32 9.50 -15.99 -6.90
CA LEU A 32 8.38 -16.34 -6.02
C LEU A 32 7.07 -16.47 -6.74
N ARG A 33 6.89 -15.63 -7.76
CA ARG A 33 5.70 -15.57 -8.60
C ARG A 33 6.15 -15.30 -10.03
N PRO A 34 6.67 -16.32 -10.72
CA PRO A 34 7.18 -16.18 -12.08
C PRO A 34 6.16 -15.53 -13.02
N GLY A 35 6.64 -14.62 -13.86
CA GLY A 35 5.81 -13.87 -14.81
C GLY A 35 5.01 -12.71 -14.20
N THR A 36 5.23 -12.39 -12.93
CA THR A 36 4.60 -11.21 -12.31
C THR A 36 5.22 -9.93 -12.83
N ILE A 37 4.41 -9.10 -13.48
CA ILE A 37 4.82 -7.76 -13.91
C ILE A 37 4.80 -6.84 -12.69
N THR A 38 5.99 -6.46 -12.22
CA THR A 38 6.13 -5.51 -11.12
C THR A 38 5.87 -4.09 -11.63
N PRO A 39 4.93 -3.33 -11.03
CA PRO A 39 4.71 -1.93 -11.39
C PRO A 39 5.91 -1.06 -11.01
N SER A 40 6.17 0.02 -11.76
CA SER A 40 7.26 0.94 -11.40
C SER A 40 6.98 1.69 -10.11
N SER A 41 8.04 2.15 -9.46
CA SER A 41 7.93 2.94 -8.22
C SER A 41 6.94 4.11 -8.32
N LYS A 42 6.97 4.84 -9.44
CA LYS A 42 6.08 5.99 -9.72
C LYS A 42 4.61 5.59 -9.79
N VAL A 43 4.32 4.42 -10.36
CA VAL A 43 2.95 3.90 -10.45
C VAL A 43 2.45 3.58 -9.05
N VAL A 44 3.26 2.88 -8.25
CA VAL A 44 2.89 2.53 -6.88
C VAL A 44 2.71 3.78 -6.01
N GLU A 45 3.60 4.76 -6.10
CA GLU A 45 3.50 6.03 -5.37
C GLU A 45 2.20 6.76 -5.71
N ARG A 46 1.91 6.94 -7.01
CA ARG A 46 0.69 7.60 -7.47
C ARG A 46 -0.55 6.90 -6.94
N ASP A 47 -0.62 5.58 -7.11
CA ASP A 47 -1.82 4.81 -6.79
C ASP A 47 -2.07 4.76 -5.27
N VAL A 48 -1.02 4.64 -4.47
CA VAL A 48 -1.13 4.75 -3.01
C VAL A 48 -1.58 6.15 -2.59
N GLY A 49 -1.07 7.21 -3.22
CA GLY A 49 -1.51 8.59 -2.97
C GLY A 49 -2.99 8.81 -3.29
N LEU A 50 -3.47 8.24 -4.41
CA LEU A 50 -4.88 8.27 -4.78
C LEU A 50 -5.74 7.54 -3.76
N LEU A 51 -5.35 6.33 -3.36
CA LEU A 51 -6.04 5.57 -2.32
C LEU A 51 -6.12 6.39 -1.04
N TYR A 52 -5.00 6.95 -0.56
CA TYR A 52 -5.01 7.76 0.66
C TYR A 52 -5.98 8.95 0.57
N THR A 53 -6.01 9.62 -0.58
CA THR A 53 -6.90 10.77 -0.82
C THR A 53 -8.38 10.36 -0.79
N GLU A 54 -8.75 9.26 -1.45
CA GLU A 54 -10.13 8.78 -1.45
C GLU A 54 -10.55 8.25 -0.08
N TYR A 55 -9.68 7.50 0.60
CA TYR A 55 -9.96 7.02 1.95
C TYR A 55 -10.09 8.16 2.97
N ALA A 56 -9.30 9.23 2.83
CA ALA A 56 -9.43 10.40 3.69
C ALA A 56 -10.84 11.03 3.60
N LYS A 57 -11.50 10.99 2.42
CA LYS A 57 -12.89 11.46 2.28
C LYS A 57 -13.86 10.59 3.07
N VAL A 58 -13.70 9.26 3.02
CA VAL A 58 -14.54 8.31 3.77
C VAL A 58 -14.37 8.50 5.27
N ILE A 59 -13.13 8.64 5.73
CA ILE A 59 -12.81 8.88 7.15
C ILE A 59 -13.42 10.21 7.59
N ARG A 60 -13.25 11.28 6.80
CA ARG A 60 -13.85 12.59 7.09
C ARG A 60 -15.37 12.50 7.19
N TRP A 61 -16.02 11.83 6.24
CA TRP A 61 -17.47 11.61 6.26
C TRP A 61 -17.91 10.87 7.53
N TYR A 62 -17.20 9.81 7.92
CA TYR A 62 -17.49 9.07 9.15
C TYR A 62 -17.47 9.98 10.38
N PHE A 63 -16.46 10.85 10.49
CA PHE A 63 -16.38 11.80 11.61
C PHE A 63 -17.42 12.91 11.55
N GLU A 64 -17.77 13.43 10.36
CA GLU A 64 -18.82 14.46 10.17
C GLU A 64 -20.23 13.93 10.50
N VAL A 65 -20.54 12.69 10.12
CA VAL A 65 -21.80 12.03 10.48
C VAL A 65 -21.85 11.74 11.98
N SER A 66 -20.74 11.25 12.55
CA SER A 66 -20.64 10.95 13.98
C SER A 66 -20.78 12.21 14.84
N THR A 67 -20.23 13.35 14.41
CA THR A 67 -20.40 14.62 15.12
C THR A 67 -21.83 15.15 15.02
N ARG A 68 -22.48 15.06 13.86
CA ARG A 68 -23.90 15.49 13.71
C ARG A 68 -24.88 14.69 14.58
N ALA A 69 -24.65 13.39 14.75
CA ALA A 69 -25.47 12.56 15.62
C ALA A 69 -25.39 12.99 17.10
N SER A 70 -24.27 13.59 17.52
CA SER A 70 -24.03 14.07 18.89
C SER A 70 -24.70 15.41 19.21
N PHE A 71 -25.12 16.19 18.22
CA PHE A 71 -25.75 17.51 18.40
C PHE A 71 -27.29 17.49 18.27
N LEU A 72 -27.88 16.33 17.99
CA LEU A 72 -29.34 16.13 17.87
C LEU A 72 -29.94 15.35 19.05
N ASN A 73 -29.16 15.12 20.13
CA ASN A 73 -29.63 14.61 21.42
C ASN A 73 -29.48 15.69 22.50
#